data_AF-A0A958SA69-F1
#
_entry.id   AF-A0A958SA69-F1
#
_cell.length_a   1.000
_cell.length_b   1.000
_cell.length_c   1.000
_cell.angle_alpha   90.00
_cell.angle_beta   90.00
_cell.angle_gamma   90.00
#
_symmetry.space_group_name_H-M   'P 1'
#
loop_
_entity.id
_entity.type
_entity.pdbx_description
1 polymer ?
#
loop_
_entity_poly.entity_id
_entity_poly.type
_entity_poly.pdbx_seq_one_letter_code
_entity_poly.pdbx_strand_id
1 'polypeptide(L)'
;MDFNEMMSQLRKEYLTSLPEKISELKADLDSKNVEKLKEDFHKLKGTGKTYGIPEVSQLAEAVEKIYFHKPDNALKATEEALGLLKDIYELRSQEKSMDLATQRAYLRLIGLNS
;
A
#
# COMPACT_ATOMS: atom_id res chain seq x y z
N MET A 1 30.14 3.54 -3.88
CA MET A 1 28.69 3.38 -4.10
C MET A 1 28.02 4.59 -3.51
N ASP A 2 27.33 5.36 -4.34
CA ASP A 2 26.56 6.51 -3.89
C ASP A 2 25.30 6.03 -3.12
N PHE A 3 24.92 6.73 -2.05
CA PHE A 3 23.73 6.36 -1.26
C PHE A 3 22.48 6.33 -2.14
N ASN A 4 22.38 7.24 -3.11
CA ASN A 4 21.23 7.32 -4.01
C ASN A 4 21.15 6.12 -4.97
N GLU A 5 22.29 5.60 -5.43
CA GLU A 5 22.35 4.38 -6.24
C GLU A 5 21.90 3.16 -5.44
N MET A 6 22.36 3.03 -4.19
CA MET A 6 21.97 1.94 -3.30
C MET A 6 20.46 1.94 -3.06
N MET A 7 19.87 3.11 -2.78
CA MET A 7 18.43 3.27 -2.58
C MET A 7 17.62 2.97 -3.85
N SER A 8 18.15 3.34 -5.02
CA SER A 8 17.53 3.01 -6.31
C SER A 8 17.47 1.49 -6.53
N GLN A 9 18.54 0.77 -6.20
CA GLN A 9 18.61 -0.67 -6.32
C GLN A 9 17.66 -1.37 -5.34
N LEU A 10 17.66 -0.96 -4.07
CA LEU A 10 16.73 -1.47 -3.04
C LEU A 10 15.27 -1.29 -3.46
N ARG A 11 14.95 -0.14 -4.05
CA ARG A 11 13.60 0.14 -4.57
C ARG A 11 13.23 -0.78 -5.72
N LYS A 12 14.16 -1.08 -6.63
CA LYS A 12 13.91 -2.06 -7.71
C LYS A 12 13.65 -3.46 -7.16
N GLU A 13 14.44 -3.92 -6.18
CA GLU A 13 14.22 -5.21 -5.52
C GLU A 13 12.87 -5.27 -4.80
N TYR A 14 12.49 -4.19 -4.12
CA TYR A 14 11.19 -4.07 -3.48
C TYR A 14 10.05 -4.13 -4.51
N LEU A 15 10.16 -3.42 -5.64
CA LEU A 15 9.18 -3.49 -6.71
C LEU A 15 9.06 -4.92 -7.25
N THR A 16 10.15 -5.66 -7.41
CA THR A 16 10.09 -7.07 -7.85
C THR A 16 9.32 -7.97 -6.88
N SER A 17 9.42 -7.73 -5.57
CA SER A 17 8.71 -8.52 -4.53
C SER A 17 7.32 -7.97 -4.16
N LEU A 18 6.98 -6.76 -4.59
CA LEU A 18 5.69 -6.14 -4.34
C LEU A 18 4.48 -6.91 -4.93
N PRO A 19 4.50 -7.42 -6.18
CA PRO A 19 3.36 -8.17 -6.72
C PRO A 19 3.09 -9.46 -5.95
N GLU A 20 4.13 -10.13 -5.44
CA GLU A 20 3.98 -11.30 -4.55
C GLU A 20 3.24 -10.91 -3.28
N LYS A 21 3.67 -9.83 -2.60
CA LYS A 21 3.00 -9.29 -1.41
C LYS A 21 1.55 -8.88 -1.66
N ILE A 22 1.26 -8.26 -2.81
CA ILE A 22 -0.12 -7.91 -3.20
C ILE A 22 -0.97 -9.18 -3.32
N SER A 23 -0.40 -10.25 -3.89
CA SER A 23 -1.09 -11.53 -4.02
C SER A 23 -1.34 -12.18 -2.66
N GLU A 24 -0.36 -12.14 -1.75
CA GLU A 24 -0.52 -12.63 -0.37
C GLU A 24 -1.62 -11.85 0.37
N LEU A 25 -1.56 -10.52 0.35
CA LEU A 25 -2.60 -9.66 0.93
C LEU A 25 -3.99 -9.96 0.38
N LYS A 26 -4.10 -10.22 -0.93
CA LYS A 26 -5.37 -10.59 -1.55
C LYS A 26 -5.88 -11.94 -1.04
N ALA A 27 -5.00 -12.91 -0.82
CA ALA A 27 -5.37 -14.20 -0.25
C ALA A 27 -5.79 -14.09 1.23
N ASP A 28 -5.12 -13.24 2.00
CA ASP A 28 -5.49 -12.96 3.39
C ASP A 28 -6.81 -12.16 3.49
N LEU A 29 -7.09 -11.28 2.51
CA LEU A 29 -8.38 -10.61 2.35
C LEU A 29 -9.51 -11.61 2.04
N ASP A 30 -9.30 -12.55 1.12
CA ASP A 30 -10.26 -13.60 0.79
C ASP A 30 -10.57 -14.48 2.01
N SER A 31 -9.53 -14.79 2.78
CA SER A 31 -9.64 -15.50 4.07
C SER A 31 -10.21 -14.64 5.20
N LYS A 32 -10.52 -13.36 4.95
CA LYS A 32 -10.99 -12.36 5.93
C LYS A 32 -10.12 -12.27 7.18
N ASN A 33 -8.81 -12.48 7.04
CA ASN A 33 -7.87 -12.47 8.14
C ASN A 33 -7.42 -11.04 8.47
N VAL A 34 -8.26 -10.34 9.24
CA VAL A 34 -8.08 -8.93 9.61
C VAL A 34 -6.74 -8.68 10.33
N GLU A 35 -6.30 -9.61 11.19
CA GLU A 35 -5.06 -9.46 11.95
C GLU A 35 -3.83 -9.50 11.05
N LYS A 36 -3.76 -10.47 10.13
CA LYS A 36 -2.68 -10.54 9.15
C LYS A 36 -2.63 -9.32 8.24
N LEU A 37 -3.79 -8.92 7.69
CA LEU A 37 -3.87 -7.74 6.83
C LEU A 37 -3.31 -6.51 7.52
N LYS A 38 -3.65 -6.32 8.80
CA LYS A 38 -3.12 -5.20 9.60
C LYS A 38 -1.60 -5.26 9.73
N GLU A 39 -1.01 -6.43 10.00
CA GLU A 39 0.45 -6.60 10.02
C GLU A 39 1.10 -6.29 8.67
N ASP A 40 0.52 -6.77 7.57
CA ASP A 40 1.06 -6.55 6.24
C ASP A 40 0.97 -5.08 5.82
N PHE A 41 -0.15 -4.40 6.12
CA PHE A 41 -0.25 -2.94 5.93
C PHE A 41 0.73 -2.18 6.82
N HIS A 42 0.94 -2.61 8.06
CA HIS A 42 1.92 -1.99 8.95
C HIS A 42 3.36 -2.12 8.41
N LYS A 43 3.72 -3.30 7.89
CA LYS A 43 4.99 -3.53 7.19
C LYS A 43 5.08 -2.70 5.92
N LEU A 44 4.03 -2.65 5.10
CA LEU A 44 3.94 -1.82 3.89
C LEU A 44 4.19 -0.34 4.22
N LYS A 45 3.56 0.19 5.27
CA LYS A 45 3.76 1.57 5.74
C LYS A 45 5.22 1.88 6.01
N GLY A 46 5.90 1.00 6.74
CA GLY A 46 7.33 1.13 7.04
C GLY A 46 8.20 1.03 5.79
N THR A 47 7.96 0.01 4.96
CA THR A 47 8.73 -0.19 3.72
C THR A 47 8.57 0.97 2.74
N GLY A 48 7.36 1.50 2.53
CA GLY A 48 7.14 2.67 1.67
C GLY A 48 8.00 3.87 2.08
N LYS A 49 8.14 4.12 3.38
CA LYS A 49 8.95 5.22 3.91
C LYS A 49 10.44 4.95 3.71
N THR A 50 10.88 3.70 3.91
CA THR A 50 12.26 3.27 3.72
C THR A 50 12.69 3.32 2.25
N TYR A 51 11.87 2.85 1.31
CA TYR A 51 12.19 2.82 -0.12
C TYR A 51 11.89 4.15 -0.85
N GLY A 52 11.38 5.16 -0.13
CA GLY A 52 11.07 6.48 -0.69
C GLY A 52 9.83 6.49 -1.59
N ILE A 53 8.83 5.68 -1.26
CA ILE A 53 7.52 5.60 -1.93
C ILE A 53 6.45 6.10 -0.95
N PRO A 54 6.28 7.42 -0.81
CA PRO A 54 5.35 8.00 0.16
C PRO A 54 3.89 7.60 -0.11
N GLU A 55 3.53 7.31 -1.37
CA GLU A 55 2.20 6.83 -1.73
C GLU A 55 1.83 5.55 -0.98
N VAL A 56 2.73 4.56 -0.96
CA VAL A 56 2.49 3.28 -0.27
C VAL A 56 2.30 3.51 1.23
N SER A 57 3.11 4.39 1.83
CA SER A 57 2.98 4.74 3.25
C SER A 57 1.67 5.44 3.58
N GLN A 58 1.25 6.41 2.76
CA GLN A 58 0.00 7.13 2.95
C GLN A 58 -1.21 6.22 2.80
N LEU A 59 -1.16 5.32 1.81
CA LEU A 59 -2.19 4.32 1.57
C LEU A 59 -2.34 3.38 2.76
N ALA A 60 -1.24 2.79 3.20
CA ALA A 60 -1.22 1.87 4.34
C ALA A 60 -1.69 2.54 5.64
N GLU A 61 -1.30 3.79 5.88
CA GLU A 61 -1.79 4.54 7.04
C GLU A 61 -3.31 4.77 7.00
N ALA A 62 -3.86 5.12 5.84
CA ALA A 62 -5.28 5.36 5.70
C ALA A 62 -6.10 4.07 5.94
N VAL A 63 -5.61 2.93 5.44
CA VAL A 63 -6.19 1.62 5.73
C VAL A 63 -6.09 1.30 7.22
N GLU A 64 -4.91 1.44 7.84
CA GLU A 64 -4.69 1.19 9.26
C GLU A 64 -5.67 1.96 10.14
N LYS A 65 -5.94 3.24 9.83
CA LYS A 65 -6.94 4.05 10.54
C LYS A 65 -8.35 3.45 10.44
N ILE A 66 -8.75 2.95 9.28
CA ILE A 66 -10.06 2.31 9.09
C ILE A 66 -10.15 1.02 9.90
N TYR A 67 -9.08 0.22 9.95
CA TYR A 67 -9.04 -0.98 10.81
C TYR A 67 -9.27 -0.66 12.29
N PHE A 68 -8.76 0.48 12.78
CA PHE A 68 -8.96 0.90 14.17
C PHE A 68 -10.33 1.53 14.44
N HIS A 69 -10.84 2.35 13.53
CA HIS A 69 -12.06 3.13 13.79
C HIS A 69 -13.33 2.44 13.26
N LYS A 70 -13.25 1.75 12.10
CA LYS A 70 -14.37 1.21 11.34
C LYS A 70 -14.03 -0.19 10.77
N PRO A 71 -13.96 -1.23 11.62
CA PRO A 71 -13.62 -2.58 11.18
C PRO A 71 -14.60 -3.17 10.15
N ASP A 72 -15.88 -2.79 10.18
CA ASP A 72 -16.86 -3.16 9.14
C ASP A 72 -16.46 -2.72 7.73
N ASN A 73 -15.77 -1.58 7.61
CA ASN A 73 -15.28 -1.07 6.33
C ASN A 73 -13.86 -1.55 6.01
N ALA A 74 -13.19 -2.26 6.92
CA ALA A 74 -11.78 -2.64 6.77
C ALA A 74 -11.54 -3.53 5.54
N LEU A 75 -12.40 -4.52 5.32
CA LEU A 75 -12.30 -5.40 4.14
C LEU A 75 -12.42 -4.60 2.83
N LYS A 76 -13.41 -3.71 2.76
CA LYS A 76 -13.65 -2.85 1.58
C LYS A 76 -12.52 -1.85 1.36
N ALA A 77 -11.97 -1.30 2.44
CA ALA A 77 -10.81 -0.42 2.38
C ALA A 77 -9.55 -1.14 1.89
N THR A 78 -9.36 -2.39 2.33
CA THR A 78 -8.27 -3.25 1.85
C THR A 78 -8.43 -3.58 0.37
N GLU A 79 -9.63 -3.86 -0.12
CA GLU A 79 -9.89 -4.04 -1.56
C GLU A 79 -9.48 -2.80 -2.37
N GLU A 80 -9.94 -1.62 -1.98
CA GLU A 80 -9.58 -0.36 -2.64
C GLU A 80 -8.06 -0.09 -2.55
N ALA A 81 -7.44 -0.43 -1.41
CA ALA A 81 -6.01 -0.26 -1.22
C ALA A 81 -5.18 -1.24 -2.06
N LEU A 82 -5.62 -2.48 -2.24
CA LEU A 82 -4.93 -3.43 -3.11
C LEU A 82 -4.92 -2.95 -4.57
N GLY A 83 -6.03 -2.37 -5.03
CA GLY A 83 -6.10 -1.71 -6.34
C GLY A 83 -5.07 -0.59 -6.47
N LEU A 84 -5.09 0.35 -5.53
CA LEU A 84 -4.13 1.47 -5.51
C LEU A 84 -2.67 1.02 -5.40
N LEU A 85 -2.39 0.00 -4.59
CA LEU A 85 -1.04 -0.54 -4.42
C LEU A 85 -0.51 -1.11 -5.75
N LYS A 86 -1.38 -1.75 -6.52
CA LYS A 86 -1.07 -2.23 -7.87
C LYS A 86 -0.86 -1.08 -8.86
N ASP A 87 -1.68 -0.03 -8.81
CA ASP A 87 -1.48 1.13 -9.68
C ASP A 87 -0.17 1.88 -9.36
N ILE A 88 0.15 2.04 -8.07
CA ILE A 88 1.42 2.61 -7.61
C ILE A 88 2.59 1.77 -8.11
N TYR A 89 2.48 0.44 -8.02
CA TYR A 89 3.50 -0.48 -8.54
C TYR A 89 3.76 -0.27 -10.03
N GLU A 90 2.69 -0.24 -10.85
CA GLU A 90 2.82 -0.07 -12.30
C GLU A 90 3.42 1.29 -12.65
N LEU A 91 3.02 2.37 -11.96
CA LEU A 91 3.60 3.69 -12.17
C LEU A 91 5.06 3.75 -11.76
N ARG A 92 5.42 3.18 -10.60
CA ARG A 92 6.79 3.17 -10.10
C ARG A 92 7.71 2.29 -10.94
N SER A 93 7.19 1.22 -11.54
CA SER A 93 7.89 0.44 -12.55
C SER A 93 8.26 1.27 -13.79
N GLN A 94 7.46 2.29 -14.11
CA GLN A 94 7.73 3.28 -15.15
C GLN A 94 8.47 4.53 -14.66
N GLU A 95 9.05 4.49 -13.45
CA GLU A 95 9.70 5.65 -12.79
C GLU A 95 8.77 6.87 -12.61
N LYS A 96 7.45 6.67 -12.67
CA LYS A 96 6.44 7.70 -12.43
C LYS A 96 5.97 7.65 -10.98
N SER A 97 5.59 8.82 -10.46
CA SER A 97 4.92 8.98 -9.18
C SER A 97 3.42 9.16 -9.38
N MET A 98 2.61 8.50 -8.57
CA MET A 98 1.18 8.74 -8.46
C MET A 98 0.91 9.86 -7.45
N ASP A 99 -0.02 10.74 -7.79
CA ASP A 99 -0.60 11.64 -6.79
C ASP A 99 -1.88 11.00 -6.21
N LEU A 100 -1.80 10.55 -4.95
CA LEU A 100 -2.92 9.90 -4.28
C LEU A 100 -4.12 10.83 -4.07
N ALA A 101 -3.90 12.14 -3.87
CA ALA A 101 -4.99 13.09 -3.65
C ALA A 101 -5.89 13.22 -4.89
N THR A 102 -5.37 12.94 -6.08
CA THR A 102 -6.17 12.88 -7.31
C THR A 102 -6.90 11.55 -7.54
N GLN A 103 -6.51 10.47 -6.83
CA GLN A 103 -7.09 9.15 -7.05
C GLN A 103 -8.45 9.03 -6.39
N ARG A 104 -9.49 8.76 -7.20
CA ARG A 104 -10.85 8.53 -6.71
C ARG A 104 -10.93 7.41 -5.67
N ALA A 105 -10.17 6.33 -5.84
CA ALA A 105 -10.12 5.24 -4.89
C ALA A 105 -9.56 5.69 -3.53
N TYR A 106 -8.52 6.54 -3.52
CA TYR A 106 -7.95 7.07 -2.29
C TYR A 106 -8.92 8.04 -1.58
N LEU A 107 -9.58 8.90 -2.36
CA LEU A 107 -10.63 9.80 -1.85
C LEU A 107 -11.80 9.03 -1.22
N ARG A 108 -12.20 7.89 -1.81
CA ARG A 108 -13.20 7.00 -1.21
C ARG A 108 -12.68 6.40 0.09
N LEU A 109 -11.43 5.94 0.12
CA LEU A 109 -10.81 5.33 1.28
C LEU A 109 -10.75 6.30 2.47
N ILE A 110 -10.26 7.53 2.27
CA ILE A 110 -10.28 8.54 3.34
C ILE A 110 -11.72 8.94 3.74
N GLY A 111 -12.67 8.88 2.81
CA GLY A 111 -14.09 9.09 3.08
C GLY A 111 -14.71 7.99 3.95
N LEU A 112 -14.22 6.75 3.88
CA LEU A 112 -14.66 5.65 4.75
C LEU A 112 -14.24 5.85 6.22
N ASN A 113 -13.29 6.75 6.48
CA ASN A 113 -12.85 7.15 7.81
C ASN A 113 -13.68 8.29 8.42
N SER A 114 -14.59 8.91 7.65
CA SER A 114 -15.50 9.98 8.12
C SER A 114 -16.79 9.44 8.75
#